data_AF-A0A2S1SUF8-F1
#
_entry.id   AF-A0A2S1SUF8-F1
#
_cell.length_a   1.000
_cell.length_b   1.000
_cell.length_c   1.000
_cell.angle_alpha   90.00
_cell.angle_beta   90.00
_cell.angle_gamma   90.00
#
_symmetry.space_group_name_H-M   'P 1'
#
loop_
_entity.id
_entity.type
_entity.pdbx_description
1 polymer ?
#
loop_
_entity_poly.entity_id
_entity_poly.type
_entity_poly.pdbx_seq_one_letter_code
_entity_poly.pdbx_strand_id
1 'polypeptide(L)' 'MPDRPRSPRSASGTLDRMNAAASPAPRRRARVRAPELIGKGGWLNTGGKSLTLADLRGKCVVVDFWIS' A
#
# COMPACT_ATOMS: atom_id res chain seq x y z
N MET A 1 57.60 -6.31 21.21
CA MET A 1 56.25 -6.05 20.65
C MET A 1 55.24 -6.42 21.72
N PRO A 2 54.54 -5.47 22.37
CA PRO A 2 53.44 -5.81 23.28
C PRO A 2 52.13 -5.94 22.50
N ASP A 3 51.30 -6.92 22.87
CA ASP A 3 50.00 -7.23 22.27
C ASP A 3 49.02 -6.04 22.33
N ARG A 4 48.33 -5.78 21.21
CA ARG A 4 47.22 -4.80 21.15
C ARG A 4 45.96 -5.39 21.80
N PRO A 5 45.25 -4.64 22.67
CA PRO A 5 43.94 -5.07 23.13
C PRO A 5 42.93 -5.06 21.97
N ARG A 6 42.18 -6.16 21.82
CA ARG A 6 41.10 -6.27 20.81
C ARG A 6 39.93 -5.38 21.22
N SER A 7 39.46 -4.53 20.31
CA SER A 7 38.28 -3.69 20.48
C SER A 7 37.03 -4.54 20.77
N PRO A 8 36.14 -4.12 21.69
CA PRO A 8 34.90 -4.85 21.95
C PRO A 8 33.97 -4.73 20.73
N ARG A 9 33.47 -5.89 20.27
CA ARG A 9 32.57 -6.03 19.13
C ARG A 9 31.24 -5.33 19.43
N SER A 10 30.83 -4.46 18.51
CA SER A 10 29.65 -3.58 18.53
C SER A 10 28.37 -4.22 19.11
N ALA A 11 27.76 -3.53 20.07
CA ALA A 11 26.49 -3.87 20.73
C ALA A 11 25.25 -3.60 19.85
N SER A 12 25.32 -3.92 18.56
CA SER A 12 24.28 -3.60 17.57
C SER A 12 23.23 -4.70 17.38
N GLY A 13 23.18 -5.71 18.26
CA GLY A 13 22.27 -6.85 18.14
C GLY A 13 20.97 -6.76 18.95
N THR A 14 20.92 -5.86 19.94
CA THR A 14 19.82 -5.81 20.92
C THR A 14 18.68 -4.87 20.50
N LEU A 15 18.97 -3.81 19.74
CA LEU A 15 17.93 -2.91 19.21
C LEU A 15 17.09 -3.57 18.10
N ASP A 16 17.69 -4.41 17.26
CA ASP A 16 16.98 -5.08 16.15
C ASP A 16 15.89 -6.06 16.65
N ARG A 17 16.10 -6.67 17.83
CA ARG A 17 15.13 -7.61 18.41
C ARG A 17 13.92 -6.93 19.05
N MET A 18 14.03 -5.66 19.43
CA MET A 18 12.93 -4.93 20.08
C MET A 18 11.96 -4.29 19.08
N ASN A 19 12.34 -4.14 17.81
CA ASN A 19 11.50 -3.49 16.79
C ASN A 19 10.57 -4.46 16.03
N ALA A 20 10.58 -5.75 16.36
CA ALA A 20 9.68 -6.75 15.78
C ALA A 20 8.31 -6.79 16.49
N ALA A 21 7.77 -5.64 16.90
CA ALA A 21 6.40 -5.56 17.35
C ALA A 21 5.49 -6.01 16.20
N ALA A 22 4.76 -7.10 16.41
CA ALA A 22 3.96 -7.77 15.40
C ALA A 22 3.10 -6.76 14.63
N SER A 23 3.33 -6.64 13.32
CA SER A 23 2.47 -5.85 12.46
C SER A 23 1.04 -6.37 12.62
N PRO A 24 0.04 -5.50 12.85
CA PRO A 24 -1.32 -5.95 13.06
C PRO A 24 -1.76 -6.76 11.84
N ALA A 25 -2.28 -7.97 12.08
CA ALA A 25 -2.83 -8.80 11.02
C ALA A 25 -3.87 -7.98 10.24
N PRO A 26 -3.86 -8.02 8.89
CA PRO A 26 -4.75 -7.20 8.09
C PRO A 26 -6.20 -7.51 8.46
N ARG A 27 -6.90 -6.54 9.04
CA ARG A 27 -8.31 -6.68 9.38
C ARG A 27 -9.10 -6.85 8.10
N ARG A 28 -9.75 -8.00 7.93
CA ARG A 28 -10.65 -8.28 6.82
C ARG A 28 -11.84 -7.30 6.90
N ARG A 29 -11.78 -6.22 6.13
CA ARG A 29 -12.89 -5.27 5.99
C ARG A 29 -14.08 -5.97 5.33
N ALA A 30 -15.29 -5.61 5.76
CA ALA A 30 -16.50 -6.04 5.06
C ALA A 30 -16.43 -5.59 3.59
N ARG A 31 -16.74 -6.50 2.65
CA ARG A 31 -16.77 -6.19 1.22
C ARG A 31 -18.12 -5.57 0.92
N VAL A 32 -18.13 -4.28 0.62
CA VAL A 32 -19.30 -3.58 0.08
C VAL A 32 -19.22 -3.57 -1.44
N ARG A 33 -20.36 -3.56 -2.13
CA ARG A 33 -20.36 -3.29 -3.58
C ARG A 33 -19.98 -1.84 -3.81
N ALA A 34 -19.08 -1.61 -4.76
CA ALA A 34 -18.77 -0.27 -5.22
C ALA A 34 -20.02 0.32 -5.91
N PRO A 35 -20.34 1.59 -5.67
CA PRO A 35 -21.33 2.32 -6.46
C PRO A 35 -20.86 2.47 -7.92
N GLU A 36 -21.81 2.54 -8.86
CA GLU A 36 -21.47 2.81 -10.26
C GLU A 36 -20.73 4.13 -10.42
N LEU A 37 -19.74 4.14 -11.31
CA LEU A 37 -18.94 5.32 -11.61
C LEU A 37 -19.64 6.15 -12.69
N ILE A 38 -20.44 7.13 -12.24
CA ILE A 38 -21.20 8.02 -13.13
C ILE A 38 -20.33 9.25 -13.45
N GLY A 39 -19.66 9.23 -14.60
CA GLY A 39 -18.86 10.38 -15.07
C GLY A 39 -19.76 11.56 -15.46
N LYS A 40 -19.89 12.57 -14.60
CA LYS A 40 -20.60 13.81 -14.95
C LYS A 40 -19.80 14.54 -16.04
N GLY A 41 -20.31 14.53 -17.28
CA GLY A 41 -19.60 15.04 -18.46
C GLY A 41 -18.86 13.97 -19.27
N GLY A 42 -19.02 12.69 -18.94
CA GLY A 42 -18.40 11.57 -19.64
C GLY A 42 -17.02 11.20 -19.07
N TRP A 43 -16.35 10.29 -19.78
CA TRP A 43 -15.04 9.79 -19.41
C TRP A 43 -13.97 10.36 -20.35
N LEU A 44 -12.88 10.86 -19.77
CA LEU A 44 -11.71 11.26 -20.54
C LEU A 44 -10.80 10.05 -20.79
N ASN A 45 -10.04 10.08 -21.88
CA ASN A 45 -9.06 9.03 -22.25
C ASN A 45 -9.64 7.63 -22.49
N THR A 46 -10.96 7.51 -22.73
CA THR A 46 -11.62 6.23 -23.04
C THR A 46 -11.96 6.08 -24.52
N GLY A 47 -11.56 7.03 -25.38
CA GLY A 47 -11.98 7.08 -26.78
C GLY A 47 -13.49 7.25 -26.94
N GLY A 48 -14.13 7.98 -26.03
CA GLY A 48 -15.58 8.21 -26.05
C GLY A 48 -16.43 7.06 -25.48
N LYS A 49 -15.80 5.99 -24.98
CA LYS A 49 -16.51 4.88 -24.36
C LYS A 49 -16.91 5.20 -22.93
N SER A 50 -18.16 4.91 -22.60
CA SER A 50 -18.61 4.88 -21.21
C SER A 50 -18.01 3.66 -20.51
N LEU A 51 -17.35 3.88 -19.37
CA LEU A 51 -16.87 2.80 -18.50
C LEU A 51 -17.92 2.45 -17.45
N THR A 52 -18.15 1.16 -17.25
CA THR A 52 -18.94 0.61 -16.14
C THR A 52 -18.05 -0.15 -15.16
N LEU A 53 -18.56 -0.43 -13.96
CA LEU A 53 -17.83 -1.31 -13.03
C LEU A 53 -17.67 -2.75 -13.55
N ALA A 54 -18.57 -3.21 -14.43
CA ALA A 54 -18.48 -4.54 -15.02
C ALA A 54 -17.23 -4.69 -15.91
N ASP A 55 -16.89 -3.64 -16.67
CA ASP A 55 -15.73 -3.60 -17.57
C ASP A 55 -14.39 -3.66 -16.83
N LEU A 56 -14.41 -3.36 -15.53
CA LEU A 56 -13.23 -3.29 -14.67
C LEU A 56 -13.04 -4.53 -13.78
N ARG A 57 -13.91 -5.54 -13.90
CA ARG A 57 -13.79 -6.78 -13.12
C ARG A 57 -12.47 -7.49 -13.43
N GLY A 58 -11.87 -8.07 -12.39
CA GLY A 58 -10.57 -8.73 -12.48
C GLY A 58 -9.36 -7.79 -12.50
N LYS A 59 -9.58 -6.47 -12.42
CA LYS A 59 -8.52 -5.46 -12.31
C LYS A 59 -8.47 -4.87 -10.90
N CYS A 60 -7.30 -4.39 -10.51
CA CYS A 60 -7.18 -3.46 -9.38
C CYS A 60 -7.48 -2.05 -9.91
N VAL A 61 -8.42 -1.36 -9.29
CA VAL A 61 -8.86 -0.02 -9.68
C VAL A 61 -8.61 0.93 -8.53
N VAL A 62 -7.93 2.04 -8.80
CA VAL A 62 -7.74 3.15 -7.87
C VAL A 62 -8.63 4.31 -8.34
N VAL A 63 -9.47 4.82 -7.42
CA VAL A 63 -10.29 6.00 -7.65
C VAL A 63 -9.72 7.10 -6.78
N ASP A 64 -9.33 8.21 -7.40
CA ASP A 64 -8.76 9.36 -6.70
C ASP A 64 -9.72 10.55 -6.81
N PHE A 65 -9.93 11.23 -5.68
CA PHE A 65 -10.79 12.40 -5.58
C PHE A 65 -9.91 13.60 -5.25
N TRP A 66 -9.81 14.52 -6.20
CA TRP A 66 -8.96 15.70 -6.08
C TRP A 66 -9.79 16.97 -6.24
N ILE A 67 -9.34 18.02 -5.58
CA ILE A 67 -9.81 19.39 -5.79
C ILE A 67 -8.60 20.22 -6.21
N SER A 68 -8.82 21.19 -7.08
CA SER A 68 -7.85 22.20 -7.49
C SER A 68 -8.24 23.56 -6.93
#